data_AF-A0A660E505-F1
#
_entry.id   AF-A0A660E505-F1
#
_cell.length_a   1.000
_cell.length_b   1.000
_cell.length_c   1.000
_cell.angle_alpha   90.00
_cell.angle_beta   90.00
_cell.angle_gamma   90.00
#
_symmetry.space_group_name_H-M   'P 1'
#
loop_
_entity.id
_entity.type
_entity.pdbx_description
1 polymer ?
#
loop_
_entity_poly.entity_id
_entity_poly.type
_entity_poly.pdbx_seq_one_letter_code
_entity_poly.pdbx_strand_id
1 'polypeptide(L)'
;MAQLWRVQFRYYWQLVKFRFLLISIGLGIVSWLVGWQLTGSIYPNVVARFFSGPTALDIRSKEIIFPSLWLGYFIFPLIMVGDSFKLLWQRHAVQLFGYRFSKANFAQINLLLVSLIAGVYTLVEIATMALVTLLNGTTQLRISSFNGGSAWLLWGALVYGQVLMLLLIQMLGSLASSVLGLIAPTVLLVLTIYWPNQYNPLNQSIFQRVTVLNMTTILITIGLILGLMVSYFYIYRSFDSY
;
A
#
# COMPACT_ATOMS: atom_id res chain seq x y z
N MET A 1 26.67 -7.20 -1.87
CA MET A 1 25.35 -6.52 -1.77
C MET A 1 25.01 -5.67 -2.99
N ALA A 2 25.84 -4.71 -3.41
CA ALA A 2 25.52 -3.82 -4.55
C ALA A 2 25.25 -4.55 -5.88
N GLN A 3 26.00 -5.61 -6.19
CA GLN A 3 25.78 -6.42 -7.39
C GLN A 3 24.45 -7.19 -7.33
N LEU A 4 24.14 -7.79 -6.18
CA LEU A 4 22.89 -8.51 -5.96
C LEU A 4 21.68 -7.58 -6.09
N TRP A 5 21.77 -6.38 -5.51
CA TRP A 5 20.76 -5.33 -5.66
C TRP A 5 20.50 -5.01 -7.14
N ARG A 6 21.56 -4.70 -7.90
CA ARG A 6 21.42 -4.34 -9.33
C ARG A 6 20.75 -5.45 -10.14
N VAL A 7 21.17 -6.69 -9.92
CA VAL A 7 20.63 -7.86 -10.63
C VAL A 7 19.17 -8.08 -10.26
N GLN A 8 18.85 -8.20 -8.97
CA GLN A 8 17.49 -8.45 -8.50
C GLN A 8 16.55 -7.32 -8.87
N PHE A 9 16.96 -6.06 -8.68
CA PHE A 9 16.17 -4.90 -9.07
C PHE A 9 15.81 -4.94 -10.55
N ARG A 10 16.78 -5.22 -11.44
CA ARG A 10 16.54 -5.28 -12.89
C ARG A 10 15.50 -6.34 -13.25
N TYR A 11 15.63 -7.55 -12.72
CA TYR A 11 14.69 -8.63 -13.00
C TYR A 11 13.33 -8.39 -12.35
N TYR A 12 13.30 -7.88 -11.11
CA TYR A 12 12.08 -7.51 -10.43
C TYR A 12 11.31 -6.46 -11.22
N TRP A 13 12.01 -5.41 -11.65
CA TRP A 13 11.43 -4.36 -12.48
C TRP A 13 10.89 -4.92 -13.78
N GLN A 14 11.57 -5.85 -14.45
CA GLN A 14 11.04 -6.50 -15.65
C GLN A 14 9.73 -7.26 -15.41
N LEU A 15 9.55 -7.87 -14.23
CA LEU A 15 8.33 -8.59 -13.86
C LEU A 15 7.16 -7.66 -13.52
N VAL A 16 7.44 -6.49 -12.92
CA VAL A 16 6.42 -5.62 -12.36
C VAL A 16 6.13 -4.39 -13.24
N LYS A 17 7.09 -3.94 -14.07
CA LYS A 17 7.01 -2.67 -14.83
C LYS A 17 5.69 -2.45 -15.58
N PHE A 18 5.18 -3.47 -16.27
CA PHE A 18 3.98 -3.31 -17.08
C PHE A 18 2.74 -3.12 -16.20
N ARG A 19 2.59 -3.96 -15.17
CA ARG A 19 1.50 -3.85 -14.19
C ARG A 19 1.58 -2.53 -13.43
N PHE A 20 2.78 -2.16 -13.00
CA PHE A 20 3.03 -0.90 -12.31
C PHE A 20 2.61 0.29 -13.18
N LEU A 21 3.14 0.42 -14.39
CA LEU A 21 2.82 1.53 -15.28
C LEU A 21 1.32 1.58 -15.63
N LEU A 22 0.74 0.44 -16.02
CA LEU A 22 -0.67 0.37 -16.40
C LEU A 22 -1.59 0.80 -15.27
N ILE A 23 -1.33 0.29 -14.06
CA ILE A 23 -2.19 0.58 -12.92
C ILE A 23 -1.96 2.01 -12.41
N SER A 24 -0.72 2.50 -12.33
CA SER A 24 -0.46 3.89 -11.90
C SER A 24 -1.03 4.90 -12.90
N ILE A 25 -0.92 4.65 -14.22
CA ILE A 25 -1.56 5.50 -15.22
C ILE A 25 -3.09 5.43 -15.07
N GLY A 26 -3.65 4.23 -14.90
CA GLY A 26 -5.08 4.03 -14.71
C GLY A 26 -5.63 4.76 -13.49
N LEU A 27 -4.99 4.62 -12.33
CA LEU A 27 -5.36 5.31 -11.10
C LEU A 27 -5.15 6.82 -11.20
N GLY A 28 -4.11 7.27 -11.90
CA GLY A 28 -3.91 8.67 -12.24
C GLY A 28 -5.10 9.22 -13.04
N ILE A 29 -5.52 8.54 -14.11
CA ILE A 29 -6.70 8.93 -14.91
C ILE A 29 -7.96 8.95 -14.04
N VAL A 30 -8.19 7.94 -13.19
CA VAL A 30 -9.34 7.91 -12.27
C VAL A 30 -9.28 9.10 -11.30
N SER A 31 -8.11 9.44 -10.76
CA SER A 31 -7.94 10.60 -9.87
C SER A 31 -8.29 11.91 -10.56
N TRP A 32 -7.92 12.06 -11.83
CA TRP A 32 -8.32 13.19 -12.68
C TRP A 32 -9.83 13.27 -12.89
N LEU A 33 -10.46 12.15 -13.27
CA LEU A 33 -11.91 12.06 -13.44
C LEU A 33 -12.66 12.40 -12.14
N VAL A 34 -12.19 11.87 -11.02
CA VAL A 34 -12.73 12.20 -9.68
C VAL A 34 -12.60 13.69 -9.42
N GLY A 35 -11.45 14.30 -9.74
CA GLY A 35 -11.24 15.72 -9.60
C GLY A 35 -12.22 16.59 -10.38
N TRP A 36 -12.54 16.23 -11.62
CA TRP A 36 -13.53 16.98 -12.42
C TRP A 36 -14.94 16.85 -11.86
N GLN A 37 -15.26 15.73 -11.21
CA GLN A 37 -16.57 15.50 -10.59
C GLN A 37 -16.74 16.22 -9.23
N LEU A 38 -15.75 16.98 -8.76
CA LEU A 38 -15.85 17.71 -7.49
C LEU A 38 -16.68 18.99 -7.58
N THR A 39 -16.94 19.50 -8.78
CA THR A 39 -17.79 20.69 -8.97
C THR A 39 -19.21 20.40 -8.49
N GLY A 40 -19.66 21.09 -7.44
CA GLY A 40 -20.97 20.87 -6.81
C GLY A 40 -21.06 19.63 -5.91
N SER A 41 -19.93 18.98 -5.61
CA SER A 41 -19.84 17.83 -4.73
C SER A 41 -19.77 18.23 -3.25
N ILE A 42 -20.23 17.35 -2.36
CA ILE A 42 -20.07 17.49 -0.90
C ILE A 42 -18.62 17.28 -0.44
N TYR A 43 -17.77 16.73 -1.31
CA TYR A 43 -16.37 16.40 -0.97
C TYR A 43 -15.46 17.60 -1.25
N PRO A 44 -14.61 18.02 -0.30
CA PRO A 44 -13.82 19.23 -0.42
C PRO A 44 -12.64 19.11 -1.40
N ASN A 45 -12.13 17.89 -1.64
CA ASN A 45 -10.99 17.63 -2.50
C ASN A 45 -10.96 16.17 -2.98
N VAL A 46 -10.01 15.88 -3.87
CA VAL A 46 -9.86 14.57 -4.52
C VAL A 46 -9.63 13.48 -3.49
N VAL A 47 -8.74 13.70 -2.51
CA VAL A 47 -8.43 12.71 -1.46
C VAL A 47 -9.68 12.35 -0.66
N ALA A 48 -10.46 13.35 -0.24
CA ALA A 48 -11.67 13.13 0.54
C ALA A 48 -12.71 12.28 -0.20
N ARG A 49 -12.79 12.41 -1.53
CA ARG A 49 -13.66 11.60 -2.38
C ARG A 49 -13.08 10.22 -2.68
N PHE A 50 -11.79 10.16 -3.03
CA PHE A 50 -11.13 8.95 -3.47
C PHE A 50 -10.97 7.93 -2.33
N PHE A 51 -10.58 8.41 -1.16
CA PHE A 51 -10.46 7.61 0.06
C PHE A 51 -11.73 7.72 0.93
N SER A 52 -12.86 7.99 0.30
CA SER A 52 -14.14 7.99 1.00
C SER A 52 -14.53 6.59 1.45
N GLY A 53 -15.11 6.48 2.64
CA GLY A 53 -15.65 5.23 3.13
C GLY A 53 -16.50 5.38 4.38
N PRO A 54 -17.15 4.28 4.80
CA PRO A 54 -18.14 4.32 5.86
C PRO A 54 -17.51 4.70 7.19
N THR A 55 -18.15 5.60 7.93
CA THR A 55 -17.77 5.99 9.29
C THR A 55 -18.32 4.99 10.32
N ALA A 56 -17.92 5.14 11.58
CA ALA A 56 -18.49 4.33 12.66
C ALA A 56 -20.00 4.57 12.84
N LEU A 57 -20.49 5.76 12.48
CA LEU A 57 -21.93 6.06 12.50
C LEU A 57 -22.66 5.32 11.38
N ASP A 58 -22.14 5.38 10.15
CA ASP A 58 -22.73 4.72 8.98
C ASP A 58 -22.82 3.20 9.16
N ILE A 59 -21.81 2.61 9.80
CA ILE A 59 -21.83 1.17 10.12
C ILE A 59 -22.90 0.84 11.16
N ARG A 60 -23.10 1.71 12.16
CA ARG A 60 -24.13 1.52 13.19
C ARG A 60 -25.54 1.74 12.64
N SER A 61 -25.73 2.70 11.74
CA SER A 61 -27.01 2.95 11.06
C SER A 61 -27.29 1.98 9.91
N LYS A 62 -26.31 1.15 9.51
CA LYS A 62 -26.35 0.23 8.36
C LYS A 62 -26.49 0.93 7.00
N GLU A 63 -26.19 2.22 6.92
CA GLU A 63 -26.21 3.01 5.69
C GLU A 63 -24.82 3.04 5.04
N ILE A 64 -24.32 1.85 4.68
CA ILE A 64 -22.95 1.69 4.20
C ILE A 64 -22.89 1.93 2.69
N ILE A 65 -22.21 3.02 2.29
CA ILE A 65 -21.78 3.22 0.90
C ILE A 65 -20.46 2.47 0.68
N PHE A 66 -20.45 1.54 -0.27
CA PHE A 66 -19.26 0.72 -0.53
C PHE A 66 -18.11 1.55 -1.13
N PRO A 67 -16.93 1.59 -0.47
CA PRO A 67 -15.82 2.46 -0.85
C PRO A 67 -14.97 1.85 -1.96
N SER A 68 -15.49 1.79 -3.19
CA SER A 68 -14.85 1.11 -4.32
C SER A 68 -13.51 1.72 -4.73
N LEU A 69 -13.39 3.05 -4.75
CA LEU A 69 -12.15 3.76 -5.10
C LEU A 69 -11.04 3.48 -4.07
N TRP A 70 -11.35 3.59 -2.79
CA TRP A 70 -10.47 3.24 -1.69
C TRP A 70 -10.03 1.77 -1.78
N LEU A 71 -10.97 0.85 -2.01
CA LEU A 71 -10.66 -0.58 -2.08
C LEU A 71 -9.74 -0.87 -3.28
N GLY A 72 -10.04 -0.29 -4.45
CA GLY A 72 -9.21 -0.40 -5.63
C GLY A 72 -7.78 0.09 -5.36
N TYR A 73 -7.63 1.26 -4.74
CA TYR A 73 -6.33 1.83 -4.38
C TYR A 73 -5.43 0.86 -3.59
N PHE A 74 -6.01 0.11 -2.65
CA PHE A 74 -5.23 -0.80 -1.81
C PHE A 74 -5.10 -2.21 -2.39
N ILE A 75 -6.02 -2.67 -3.24
CA ILE A 75 -5.90 -3.96 -3.94
C ILE A 75 -4.85 -3.90 -5.06
N PHE A 76 -4.77 -2.78 -5.76
CA PHE A 76 -3.94 -2.65 -6.96
C PHE A 76 -2.43 -2.88 -6.74
N PRO A 77 -1.81 -2.36 -5.66
CA PRO A 77 -0.43 -2.71 -5.30
C PRO A 77 -0.22 -4.21 -5.13
N LEU A 78 -1.22 -4.93 -4.61
CA LEU A 78 -1.14 -6.38 -4.42
C LEU A 78 -1.04 -7.10 -5.76
N ILE A 79 -1.79 -6.63 -6.76
CA ILE A 79 -1.78 -7.15 -8.13
C ILE A 79 -0.47 -6.78 -8.84
N MET A 80 0.03 -5.55 -8.63
CA MET A 80 1.33 -5.11 -9.15
C MET A 80 2.46 -6.05 -8.72
N VAL A 81 2.55 -6.33 -7.41
CA VAL A 81 3.61 -7.18 -6.87
C VAL A 81 3.32 -8.65 -7.17
N GLY A 82 2.10 -9.14 -6.95
CA GLY A 82 1.73 -10.54 -7.15
C GLY A 82 2.74 -11.52 -6.52
N ASP A 83 3.09 -12.58 -7.24
CA ASP A 83 4.10 -13.56 -6.82
C ASP A 83 5.53 -13.23 -7.29
N SER A 84 5.81 -11.97 -7.62
CA SER A 84 7.08 -11.61 -8.29
C SER A 84 8.31 -12.00 -7.48
N PHE A 85 8.26 -11.96 -6.14
CA PHE A 85 9.36 -12.38 -5.28
C PHE A 85 9.60 -13.89 -5.28
N LYS A 86 8.54 -14.69 -5.35
CA LYS A 86 8.64 -16.16 -5.48
C LYS A 86 9.21 -16.54 -6.84
N LEU A 87 8.76 -15.88 -7.92
CA LEU A 87 9.28 -16.08 -9.28
C LEU A 87 10.76 -15.65 -9.40
N LEU A 88 11.15 -14.55 -8.76
CA LEU A 88 12.55 -14.12 -8.68
C LEU A 88 13.44 -15.18 -8.05
N TRP A 89 13.01 -15.75 -6.92
CA TRP A 89 13.75 -16.81 -6.27
C TRP A 89 13.92 -18.03 -7.19
N GLN A 90 12.81 -18.50 -7.79
CA GLN A 90 12.84 -19.68 -8.67
C GLN A 90 13.73 -19.48 -9.90
N ARG A 91 13.70 -18.30 -10.54
CA ARG A 91 14.50 -18.02 -11.75
C ARG A 91 15.97 -17.73 -11.46
N HIS A 92 16.29 -17.18 -10.29
CA HIS A 92 17.67 -16.83 -9.94
C HIS A 92 18.34 -17.77 -8.95
N ALA A 93 17.66 -18.81 -8.46
CA ALA A 93 18.24 -19.82 -7.57
C ALA A 93 19.60 -20.32 -8.09
N VAL A 94 19.67 -20.68 -9.38
CA VAL A 94 20.90 -21.18 -10.02
C VAL A 94 22.02 -20.12 -10.05
N GLN A 95 21.70 -18.85 -10.34
CA GLN A 95 22.68 -17.76 -10.31
C GLN A 95 23.12 -17.42 -8.88
N LEU A 96 22.23 -17.55 -7.89
CA LEU A 96 22.52 -17.34 -6.47
C LEU A 96 23.51 -18.37 -5.92
N PHE A 97 23.39 -19.63 -6.35
CA PHE A 97 24.38 -20.67 -6.02
C PHE A 97 25.76 -20.38 -6.61
N GLY A 98 25.82 -19.85 -7.85
CA GLY A 98 27.08 -19.47 -8.48
C GLY A 98 27.82 -18.32 -7.79
N TYR A 99 27.10 -17.39 -7.16
CA TYR A 99 27.67 -16.21 -6.48
C TYR A 99 27.75 -16.32 -4.94
N ARG A 100 27.39 -17.46 -4.35
CA ARG A 100 27.40 -17.71 -2.88
C ARG A 100 26.63 -16.67 -2.05
N PHE A 101 25.56 -16.09 -2.57
CA PHE A 101 24.73 -15.16 -1.80
C PHE A 101 23.84 -15.93 -0.79
N SER A 102 23.78 -15.48 0.47
CA SER A 102 22.91 -16.07 1.49
C SER A 102 21.43 -15.71 1.27
N LYS A 103 20.51 -16.57 1.73
CA LYS A 103 19.06 -16.29 1.72
C LYS A 103 18.72 -15.04 2.54
N ALA A 104 19.47 -14.77 3.60
CA ALA A 104 19.33 -13.54 4.40
C ALA A 104 19.56 -12.26 3.56
N ASN A 105 20.58 -12.25 2.70
CA ASN A 105 20.84 -11.12 1.80
C ASN A 105 19.72 -10.95 0.76
N PHE A 106 19.14 -12.07 0.30
CA PHE A 106 17.99 -12.06 -0.62
C PHE A 106 16.74 -11.48 0.07
N ALA A 107 16.45 -11.90 1.29
CA ALA A 107 15.31 -11.42 2.07
C ALA A 107 15.41 -9.90 2.33
N GLN A 108 16.60 -9.40 2.68
CA GLN A 108 16.83 -7.96 2.88
C GLN A 108 16.52 -7.16 1.62
N ILE A 109 16.97 -7.62 0.45
CA ILE A 109 16.71 -6.91 -0.79
C ILE A 109 15.23 -7.00 -1.17
N ASN A 110 14.55 -8.12 -0.94
CA ASN A 110 13.10 -8.18 -1.16
C ASN A 110 12.34 -7.14 -0.31
N LEU A 111 12.72 -6.99 0.96
CA LEU A 111 12.14 -5.96 1.84
C LEU A 111 12.41 -4.54 1.34
N LEU A 112 13.62 -4.27 0.82
CA LEU A 112 13.93 -2.98 0.20
C LEU A 112 13.14 -2.76 -1.09
N LEU A 113 12.98 -3.77 -1.93
CA LEU A 113 12.24 -3.69 -3.19
C LEU A 113 10.74 -3.48 -2.97
N VAL A 114 10.12 -4.17 -1.99
CA VAL A 114 8.71 -3.98 -1.68
C VAL A 114 8.44 -2.60 -1.09
N SER A 115 9.34 -2.12 -0.23
CA SER A 115 9.29 -0.75 0.32
C SER A 115 9.46 0.29 -0.78
N LEU A 116 10.38 0.07 -1.73
CA LEU A 116 10.59 0.95 -2.87
C LEU A 116 9.33 1.02 -3.76
N ILE A 117 8.71 -0.13 -4.09
CA ILE A 117 7.47 -0.10 -4.89
C ILE A 117 6.33 0.58 -4.14
N ALA A 118 6.13 0.27 -2.85
CA ALA A 118 5.12 0.95 -2.03
C ALA A 118 5.34 2.47 -2.02
N GLY A 119 6.60 2.90 -1.88
CA GLY A 119 6.99 4.31 -1.84
C GLY A 119 6.74 5.01 -3.17
N VAL A 120 7.23 4.46 -4.28
CA VAL A 120 7.05 5.07 -5.61
C VAL A 120 5.58 5.07 -6.01
N TYR A 121 4.85 3.98 -5.77
CA TYR A 121 3.40 3.91 -6.01
C TYR A 121 2.67 5.04 -5.27
N THR A 122 2.88 5.12 -3.95
CA THR A 122 2.20 6.12 -3.12
C THR A 122 2.59 7.53 -3.54
N LEU A 123 3.88 7.78 -3.79
CA LEU A 123 4.37 9.09 -4.19
C LEU A 123 3.75 9.56 -5.50
N VAL A 124 3.71 8.69 -6.52
CA VAL A 124 3.11 9.01 -7.83
C VAL A 124 1.64 9.36 -7.65
N GLU A 125 0.86 8.51 -6.99
CA GLU A 125 -0.58 8.74 -6.84
C GLU A 125 -0.90 9.98 -5.99
N ILE A 126 -0.19 10.18 -4.88
CA ILE A 126 -0.36 11.37 -4.05
C ILE A 126 0.04 12.65 -4.80
N ALA A 127 1.13 12.61 -5.57
CA ALA A 127 1.53 13.73 -6.41
C ALA A 127 0.48 14.02 -7.50
N THR A 128 -0.10 12.98 -8.11
CA THR A 128 -1.19 13.15 -9.06
C THR A 128 -2.42 13.77 -8.42
N MET A 129 -2.87 13.30 -7.26
CA MET A 129 -4.02 13.88 -6.55
C MET A 129 -3.76 15.32 -6.10
N ALA A 130 -2.55 15.64 -5.67
CA ALA A 130 -2.14 17.01 -5.31
C ALA A 130 -2.17 17.93 -6.54
N LEU A 131 -1.67 17.46 -7.68
CA LEU A 131 -1.71 18.18 -8.96
C LEU A 131 -3.17 18.43 -9.40
N VAL A 132 -4.03 17.42 -9.35
CA VAL A 132 -5.45 17.56 -9.69
C VAL A 132 -6.13 18.56 -8.76
N THR A 133 -5.84 18.50 -7.46
CA THR A 133 -6.39 19.43 -6.46
C THR A 133 -6.00 20.88 -6.79
N LEU A 134 -4.74 21.10 -7.18
CA LEU A 134 -4.20 22.40 -7.57
C LEU A 134 -4.84 22.92 -8.86
N LEU A 135 -4.90 22.09 -9.91
CA LEU A 135 -5.39 22.49 -11.23
C LEU A 135 -6.89 22.77 -11.24
N ASN A 136 -7.66 22.02 -10.46
CA ASN A 136 -9.11 22.23 -10.35
C ASN A 136 -9.47 23.31 -9.30
N GLY A 137 -8.49 23.91 -8.61
CA GLY A 137 -8.73 24.96 -7.61
C GLY A 137 -9.56 24.50 -6.40
N THR A 138 -9.52 23.20 -6.06
CA THR A 138 -10.30 22.64 -4.95
C THR A 138 -9.68 22.96 -3.59
N THR A 139 -10.42 22.73 -2.50
CA THR A 139 -9.96 23.06 -1.15
C THR A 139 -8.66 22.31 -0.80
N GLN A 140 -7.69 23.02 -0.21
CA GLN A 140 -6.44 22.40 0.22
C GLN A 140 -6.70 21.26 1.23
N LEU A 141 -5.86 20.22 1.17
CA LEU A 141 -5.95 19.10 2.09
C LEU A 141 -5.71 19.57 3.52
N ARG A 142 -6.59 19.15 4.42
CA ARG A 142 -6.51 19.36 5.86
C ARG A 142 -6.74 18.05 6.59
N ILE A 143 -5.84 17.73 7.50
CA ILE A 143 -5.93 16.55 8.38
C ILE A 143 -5.63 17.02 9.80
N SER A 144 -6.63 16.98 10.67
CA SER A 144 -6.52 17.49 12.03
C SER A 144 -6.01 18.96 12.05
N SER A 145 -4.86 19.23 12.66
CA SER A 145 -4.20 20.53 12.71
C SER A 145 -3.28 20.82 11.51
N PHE A 146 -3.01 19.84 10.65
CA PHE A 146 -2.12 19.98 9.50
C PHE A 146 -2.89 20.48 8.28
N ASN A 147 -2.31 21.43 7.55
CA ASN A 147 -2.89 22.04 6.36
C ASN A 147 -1.88 22.09 5.20
N GLY A 148 -2.40 22.10 3.97
CA GLY A 148 -1.60 22.29 2.75
C GLY A 148 -0.55 21.19 2.59
N GLY A 149 0.70 21.57 2.26
CA GLY A 149 1.79 20.63 2.00
C GLY A 149 2.08 19.67 3.17
N SER A 150 1.96 20.14 4.42
CA SER A 150 2.17 19.29 5.60
C SER A 150 1.13 18.18 5.72
N ALA A 151 -0.14 18.47 5.38
CA ALA A 151 -1.20 17.47 5.35
C ALA A 151 -0.98 16.44 4.23
N TRP A 152 -0.47 16.87 3.07
CA TRP A 152 -0.13 15.96 1.97
C TRP A 152 0.99 14.99 2.34
N LEU A 153 2.06 15.48 3.00
CA LEU A 153 3.15 14.63 3.47
C LEU A 153 2.65 13.63 4.53
N LEU A 154 1.85 14.09 5.48
CA LEU A 154 1.26 13.23 6.51
C LEU A 154 0.37 12.15 5.88
N TRP A 155 -0.53 12.54 4.98
CA TRP A 155 -1.41 11.60 4.28
C TRP A 155 -0.61 10.58 3.47
N GLY A 156 0.37 11.05 2.70
CA GLY A 156 1.27 10.18 1.95
C GLY A 156 2.02 9.19 2.83
N ALA A 157 2.49 9.60 4.01
CA ALA A 157 3.14 8.72 4.96
C ALA A 157 2.18 7.66 5.56
N LEU A 158 0.95 8.05 5.91
CA LEU A 158 -0.08 7.13 6.42
C LEU A 158 -0.44 6.07 5.37
N VAL A 159 -0.74 6.52 4.15
CA VAL A 159 -1.10 5.63 3.03
C VAL A 159 0.08 4.74 2.66
N TYR A 160 1.30 5.27 2.60
CA TYR A 160 2.51 4.49 2.36
C TYR A 160 2.67 3.36 3.38
N GLY A 161 2.53 3.66 4.67
CA GLY A 161 2.63 2.65 5.73
C GLY A 161 1.60 1.54 5.56
N GLN A 162 0.36 1.89 5.19
CA GLN A 162 -0.71 0.92 4.98
C GLN A 162 -0.51 0.06 3.73
N VAL A 163 -0.10 0.66 2.60
CA VAL A 163 0.27 -0.06 1.38
C VAL A 163 1.42 -1.03 1.67
N LEU A 164 2.47 -0.56 2.35
CA LEU A 164 3.61 -1.38 2.74
C LEU A 164 3.18 -2.55 3.64
N MET A 165 2.34 -2.29 4.65
CA MET A 165 1.83 -3.33 5.54
C MET A 165 1.08 -4.41 4.75
N LEU A 166 0.19 -4.04 3.83
CA LEU A 166 -0.56 -4.99 3.01
C LEU A 166 0.36 -5.82 2.10
N LEU A 167 1.37 -5.18 1.48
CA LEU A 167 2.36 -5.87 0.67
C LEU A 167 3.24 -6.83 1.49
N LEU A 168 3.56 -6.49 2.73
CA LEU A 168 4.29 -7.39 3.64
C LEU A 168 3.45 -8.59 4.06
N ILE A 169 2.14 -8.39 4.33
CA ILE A 169 1.19 -9.49 4.57
C ILE A 169 1.14 -10.39 3.33
N GLN A 170 1.06 -9.83 2.13
CA GLN A 170 1.11 -10.60 0.89
C GLN A 170 2.41 -11.39 0.76
N MET A 171 3.56 -10.75 0.99
CA MET A 171 4.86 -11.42 0.89
C MET A 171 4.95 -12.63 1.83
N LEU A 172 4.47 -12.50 3.07
CA LEU A 172 4.40 -13.61 4.02
C LEU A 172 3.41 -14.69 3.59
N GLY A 173 2.20 -14.30 3.16
CA GLY A 173 1.18 -15.24 2.68
C GLY A 173 1.67 -16.04 1.47
N SER A 174 2.35 -15.39 0.53
CA SER A 174 2.93 -16.00 -0.69
C SER A 174 4.03 -17.03 -0.39
N LEU A 175 4.65 -17.02 0.80
CA LEU A 175 5.56 -18.08 1.23
C LEU A 175 4.82 -19.41 1.43
N ALA A 176 3.60 -19.36 1.97
CA ALA A 176 2.76 -20.54 2.17
C ALA A 176 2.03 -20.92 0.87
N SER A 177 1.30 -19.97 0.27
CA SER A 177 0.70 -20.15 -1.05
C SER A 177 0.44 -18.81 -1.74
N SER A 178 0.58 -18.81 -3.07
CA SER A 178 0.28 -17.66 -3.92
C SER A 178 -1.12 -17.09 -3.68
N VAL A 179 -2.09 -17.98 -3.45
CA VAL A 179 -3.49 -17.62 -3.20
C VAL A 179 -3.64 -16.91 -1.86
N LEU A 180 -3.01 -17.40 -0.78
CA LEU A 180 -3.06 -16.76 0.53
C LEU A 180 -2.42 -15.37 0.50
N GLY A 181 -1.37 -15.18 -0.30
CA GLY A 181 -0.74 -13.87 -0.50
C GLY A 181 -1.71 -12.79 -0.97
N LEU A 182 -2.73 -13.13 -1.77
CA LEU A 182 -3.73 -12.17 -2.24
C LEU A 182 -4.99 -12.14 -1.36
N ILE A 183 -5.47 -13.30 -0.90
CA ILE A 183 -6.71 -13.39 -0.12
C ILE A 183 -6.55 -12.71 1.24
N ALA A 184 -5.46 -12.96 1.97
CA ALA A 184 -5.26 -12.42 3.32
C ALA A 184 -5.36 -10.88 3.40
N PRO A 185 -4.61 -10.10 2.60
CA PRO A 185 -4.75 -8.64 2.61
C PRO A 185 -6.12 -8.17 2.07
N THR A 186 -6.72 -8.87 1.12
CA THR A 186 -8.05 -8.53 0.58
C THR A 186 -9.15 -8.69 1.62
N VAL A 187 -9.13 -9.79 2.38
CA VAL A 187 -10.05 -10.02 3.49
C VAL A 187 -9.89 -8.93 4.56
N LEU A 188 -8.65 -8.56 4.90
CA LEU A 188 -8.40 -7.47 5.84
C LEU A 188 -8.98 -6.13 5.37
N LEU A 189 -8.86 -5.81 4.08
CA LEU A 189 -9.48 -4.63 3.47
C LEU A 189 -11.00 -4.67 3.57
N VAL A 190 -11.62 -5.79 3.20
CA VAL A 190 -13.09 -5.95 3.27
C VAL A 190 -13.58 -5.85 4.71
N LEU A 191 -12.93 -6.51 5.66
CA LEU A 191 -13.27 -6.42 7.08
C LEU A 191 -13.17 -4.97 7.58
N THR A 192 -12.20 -4.19 7.11
CA THR A 192 -12.04 -2.78 7.49
C THR A 192 -13.24 -1.91 7.12
N ILE A 193 -13.90 -2.21 5.99
CA ILE A 193 -15.10 -1.51 5.54
C ILE A 193 -16.22 -1.66 6.58
N TYR A 194 -16.42 -2.89 7.09
CA TYR A 194 -17.54 -3.23 7.97
C TYR A 194 -17.22 -3.20 9.47
N TRP A 195 -15.94 -3.06 9.85
CA TRP A 195 -15.53 -3.12 11.25
C TRP A 195 -15.22 -1.72 11.80
N PRO A 196 -16.04 -1.18 12.73
CA PRO A 196 -15.85 0.16 13.30
C PRO A 196 -14.79 0.19 14.41
N ASN A 197 -13.71 -0.58 14.26
CA ASN A 197 -12.63 -0.64 15.25
C ASN A 197 -11.59 0.44 14.99
N GLN A 198 -11.45 1.37 15.93
CA GLN A 198 -10.44 2.44 15.87
C GLN A 198 -8.99 1.92 15.87
N TYR A 199 -8.74 0.74 16.45
CA TYR A 199 -7.42 0.13 16.53
C TYR A 199 -7.05 -0.69 15.29
N ASN A 200 -7.96 -0.83 14.32
CA ASN A 200 -7.62 -1.44 13.05
C ASN A 200 -6.53 -0.59 12.35
N PRO A 201 -5.37 -1.17 11.97
CA PRO A 201 -4.26 -0.42 11.37
C PRO A 201 -4.62 0.26 10.03
N LEU A 202 -5.64 -0.24 9.34
CA LEU A 202 -6.19 0.35 8.12
C LEU A 202 -7.27 1.40 8.40
N ASN A 203 -7.66 1.63 9.64
CA ASN A 203 -8.76 2.54 9.96
C ASN A 203 -8.48 3.97 9.50
N GLN A 204 -7.23 4.42 9.61
CA GLN A 204 -6.80 5.76 9.18
C GLN A 204 -6.53 5.86 7.67
N SER A 205 -6.88 4.85 6.89
CA SER A 205 -6.82 4.91 5.42
C SER A 205 -8.11 5.46 4.82
N ILE A 206 -9.21 5.44 5.57
CA ILE A 206 -10.50 6.01 5.19
C ILE A 206 -10.52 7.45 5.67
N PHE A 207 -10.61 8.39 4.75
CA PHE A 207 -10.42 9.82 5.03
C PHE A 207 -11.37 10.34 6.11
N GLN A 208 -12.65 9.96 6.06
CA GLN A 208 -13.67 10.39 7.04
C GLN A 208 -13.40 9.87 8.46
N ARG A 209 -12.60 8.81 8.61
CA ARG A 209 -12.21 8.27 9.91
C ARG A 209 -10.98 8.97 10.50
N VAL A 210 -10.32 9.86 9.73
CA VAL A 210 -9.15 10.65 10.14
C VAL A 210 -9.55 12.08 10.51
N THR A 211 -10.58 12.22 11.34
CA THR A 211 -10.94 13.53 11.91
C THR A 211 -9.91 13.99 12.95
N VAL A 212 -9.42 13.05 13.76
CA VAL A 212 -8.33 13.23 14.73
C VAL A 212 -7.34 12.08 14.56
N LEU A 213 -6.05 12.40 14.49
CA LEU A 213 -5.00 11.39 14.43
C LEU A 213 -5.00 10.56 15.71
N ASN A 214 -5.33 9.28 15.60
CA ASN A 214 -5.23 8.34 16.71
C ASN A 214 -3.80 7.78 16.75
N MET A 215 -2.99 8.30 17.67
CA MET A 215 -1.59 7.89 17.82
C MET A 215 -1.46 6.40 18.17
N THR A 216 -2.41 5.83 18.90
CA THR A 216 -2.41 4.39 19.21
C THR A 216 -2.53 3.55 17.94
N THR A 217 -3.43 3.92 17.01
CA THR A 217 -3.55 3.21 15.73
C THR A 217 -2.26 3.33 14.91
N ILE A 218 -1.62 4.51 14.89
CA ILE A 218 -0.35 4.72 14.19
C ILE A 218 0.75 3.82 14.76
N LEU A 219 0.87 3.76 16.09
CA LEU A 219 1.84 2.89 16.77
C LEU A 219 1.58 1.41 16.49
N ILE A 220 0.31 0.98 16.49
CA ILE A 220 -0.08 -0.38 16.11
C ILE A 220 0.37 -0.67 14.67
N THR A 221 0.11 0.23 13.73
CA THR A 221 0.52 0.06 12.32
C THR A 221 2.04 -0.04 12.19
N ILE A 222 2.80 0.82 12.86
CA ILE A 222 4.27 0.75 12.87
C ILE A 222 4.76 -0.57 13.48
N GLY A 223 4.21 -0.96 14.62
CA GLY A 223 4.55 -2.22 15.30
C GLY A 223 4.27 -3.44 14.42
N LEU A 224 3.13 -3.44 13.71
CA LEU A 224 2.78 -4.49 12.75
C LEU A 224 3.75 -4.53 11.57
N ILE A 225 4.08 -3.39 10.96
CA ILE A 225 5.06 -3.34 9.86
C ILE A 225 6.40 -3.92 10.30
N LEU A 226 6.92 -3.50 11.46
CA LEU A 226 8.17 -4.02 12.00
C LEU A 226 8.09 -5.52 12.29
N GLY A 227 7.00 -5.98 12.91
CA GLY A 227 6.76 -7.39 13.18
C GLY A 227 6.71 -8.24 11.90
N LEU A 228 6.04 -7.75 10.85
CA LEU A 228 5.96 -8.42 9.56
C LEU A 228 7.34 -8.48 8.86
N MET A 229 8.12 -7.39 8.90
CA MET A 229 9.48 -7.37 8.33
C MET A 229 10.40 -8.38 9.04
N VAL A 230 10.39 -8.39 10.37
CA VAL A 230 11.19 -9.31 11.18
C VAL A 230 10.75 -10.75 10.92
N SER A 231 9.44 -11.01 10.90
CA SER A 231 8.87 -12.34 10.64
C SER A 231 9.28 -12.84 9.26
N TYR A 232 9.16 -12.00 8.23
CA TYR A 232 9.57 -12.35 6.86
C TYR A 232 11.06 -12.69 6.80
N PHE A 233 11.91 -11.85 7.39
CA PHE A 233 13.34 -12.08 7.42
C PHE A 233 13.71 -13.39 8.15
N TYR A 234 13.10 -13.65 9.30
CA TYR A 234 13.34 -14.86 10.11
C TYR A 234 12.90 -16.13 9.37
N ILE A 235 11.65 -16.15 8.86
CA ILE A 235 11.10 -17.31 8.14
C ILE A 235 11.91 -17.58 6.86
N TYR A 236 12.26 -16.54 6.11
CA TYR A 236 13.03 -16.69 4.87
C TYR A 236 14.45 -17.22 5.13
N ARG A 237 15.05 -16.84 6.26
CA ARG A 237 16.35 -17.36 6.71
C ARG A 237 16.26 -18.80 7.21
N SER A 238 15.21 -19.18 7.95
CA SER A 238 15.09 -20.53 8.52
C SER A 238 14.93 -21.65 7.47
N PHE A 239 14.59 -21.30 6.22
CA PHE A 239 14.63 -22.26 5.11
C PHE A 239 16.06 -22.70 4.70
N ASP A 240 17.12 -22.27 5.39
CA ASP A 240 18.50 -22.74 5.20
C ASP A 240 18.80 -24.13 5.80
N SER A 241 17.86 -24.76 6.51
CA SER A 241 18.10 -25.99 7.31
C SER A 241 17.81 -27.33 6.61
N TYR A 242 17.54 -27.36 5.30
CA TYR A 242 17.28 -28.59 4.54
C TYR A 242 18.00 -28.58 3.18
#